data_AF-A0A7X0JAW2-F1
#
_entry.id   AF-A0A7X0JAW2-F1
#
_cell.length_a   1.000
_cell.length_b   1.000
_cell.length_c   1.000
_cell.angle_alpha   90.00
_cell.angle_beta   90.00
_cell.angle_gamma   90.00
#
_symmetry.space_group_name_H-M   'P 1'
#
loop_
_entity.id
_entity.type
_entity.pdbx_description
1 polymer ?
#
loop_
_entity_poly.entity_id
_entity_poly.type
_entity_poly.pdbx_seq_one_letter_code
_entity_poly.pdbx_strand_id
1 'polypeptide(L)'
;MNNTTEVLKLIGSCAGFLAFIWNMIVYFGSRRGGLEVTIGWGTEKGNLSTYLYIDVVNKGVDTRVIDYVSIVYLDQKPLKNGRHSTDEYIVNLPGLSLKRGEKGREKIRYQENTYLMDLFLNRKILFRVTDTLGKNYDSTKLK
;
A
#
# COMPACT_ATOMS: atom_id res chain seq x y z
N MET A 1 11.59 -42.03 -40.38
CA MET A 1 10.50 -41.54 -39.50
C MET A 1 11.12 -40.76 -38.35
N ASN A 2 11.39 -39.46 -38.52
CA ASN A 2 12.02 -38.61 -37.47
C ASN A 2 11.39 -37.21 -37.34
N ASN A 3 10.70 -36.70 -38.38
CA ASN A 3 10.14 -35.36 -38.35
C ASN A 3 9.02 -35.18 -37.32
N THR A 4 8.18 -36.19 -37.11
CA THR A 4 7.01 -36.07 -36.22
C THR A 4 7.40 -35.89 -34.76
N THR A 5 8.47 -36.56 -34.32
CA THR A 5 8.98 -36.51 -32.94
C THR A 5 9.76 -35.22 -32.65
N GLU A 6 10.48 -34.68 -33.63
CA GLU A 6 11.18 -33.39 -33.50
C GLU A 6 10.18 -32.22 -33.49
N VAL A 7 9.15 -32.27 -34.34
CA VAL A 7 8.07 -31.27 -34.33
C VAL A 7 7.30 -31.30 -33.01
N LEU A 8 7.05 -32.47 -32.42
CA LEU A 8 6.39 -32.57 -31.11
C LEU A 8 7.25 -31.96 -29.99
N LYS A 9 8.57 -32.16 -30.01
CA LYS A 9 9.51 -31.55 -29.06
C LYS A 9 9.57 -30.03 -29.22
N LEU A 10 9.55 -29.54 -30.46
CA LEU A 10 9.52 -28.11 -30.76
C LEU A 10 8.23 -27.48 -30.23
N ILE A 11 7.06 -28.08 -30.50
CA ILE A 11 5.76 -27.60 -30.01
C ILE A 11 5.71 -27.64 -28.47
N GLY A 12 6.20 -28.72 -27.85
CA GLY A 12 6.28 -28.84 -26.39
C GLY A 12 7.18 -27.78 -25.75
N SER A 13 8.32 -27.49 -26.37
CA SER A 13 9.25 -26.45 -25.90
C SER A 13 8.65 -25.04 -26.03
N CYS A 14 7.94 -24.75 -27.12
CA CYS A 14 7.21 -23.49 -27.29
C CYS A 14 6.08 -23.33 -26.27
N ALA A 15 5.32 -24.40 -25.99
CA ALA A 15 4.26 -24.36 -24.99
C ALA A 15 4.82 -24.12 -23.57
N GLY A 16 5.92 -24.80 -23.21
CA GLY A 16 6.61 -24.59 -21.94
C GLY A 16 7.17 -23.16 -21.79
N PHE A 17 7.74 -22.61 -22.86
CA PHE A 17 8.25 -21.25 -22.89
C PHE A 17 7.14 -20.20 -22.76
N LEU A 18 6.00 -20.39 -23.44
CA LEU A 18 4.83 -19.52 -23.31
C LEU A 18 4.24 -19.56 -21.89
N ALA A 19 4.17 -20.74 -21.27
CA ALA A 19 3.73 -20.88 -19.87
C ALA A 19 4.69 -20.19 -18.89
N PHE A 20 5.99 -20.23 -19.16
CA PHE A 20 7.01 -19.51 -18.39
C PHE A 20 6.88 -17.99 -18.54
N ILE A 21 6.71 -17.49 -19.77
CA ILE A 21 6.47 -16.06 -20.03
C ILE A 21 5.19 -15.60 -19.32
N TRP A 22 4.10 -16.37 -19.40
CA TRP A 22 2.86 -16.04 -18.71
C TRP A 22 3.06 -15.92 -17.19
N ASN A 23 3.76 -16.88 -16.58
CA ASN A 23 4.12 -16.81 -15.16
C ASN A 23 4.97 -15.58 -14.85
N MET A 24 5.94 -15.22 -15.71
CA MET A 24 6.73 -13.99 -15.52
C MET A 24 5.87 -12.73 -15.66
N ILE A 25 4.94 -12.67 -16.62
CA ILE A 25 4.03 -11.54 -16.79
C ILE A 25 3.12 -11.38 -15.58
N VAL A 26 2.54 -12.48 -15.06
CA VAL A 26 1.74 -12.48 -13.83
C VAL A 26 2.58 -12.07 -12.62
N TYR A 27 3.81 -12.58 -12.52
CA TYR A 27 4.75 -12.26 -11.45
C TYR A 27 5.19 -10.77 -11.46
N PHE A 28 5.45 -10.20 -12.63
CA PHE A 28 5.80 -8.78 -12.74
C PHE A 28 4.58 -7.86 -12.63
N GLY A 29 3.42 -8.30 -13.16
CA GLY A 29 2.16 -7.58 -13.05
C GLY A 29 1.68 -7.45 -11.60
N SER A 30 1.77 -8.52 -10.82
CA SER A 30 1.45 -8.52 -9.38
C SER A 30 2.42 -7.70 -8.53
N ARG A 31 3.63 -7.39 -9.05
CA ARG A 31 4.63 -6.55 -8.36
C ARG A 31 4.52 -5.05 -8.68
N ARG A 32 3.99 -4.67 -9.84
CA ARG A 32 3.92 -3.25 -10.27
C ARG A 32 2.66 -2.50 -9.83
N GLY A 33 1.68 -3.21 -9.30
CA GLY A 33 0.40 -2.65 -8.89
C GLY A 33 0.19 -2.74 -7.38
N GLY A 34 0.43 -1.63 -6.67
CA GLY A 34 0.29 -1.55 -5.21
C GLY A 34 -0.83 -0.60 -4.76
N LEU A 35 -0.99 -0.48 -3.44
CA LEU A 35 -1.75 0.60 -2.85
C LEU A 35 -0.95 1.90 -2.95
N GLU A 36 -1.62 2.98 -3.35
CA GLU A 36 -1.09 4.33 -3.23
C GLU A 36 -1.76 5.00 -2.04
N VAL A 37 -0.94 5.51 -1.13
CA VAL A 37 -1.40 6.15 0.10
C VAL A 37 -1.10 7.64 0.01
N THR A 38 -2.13 8.46 0.19
CA THR A 38 -2.05 9.91 0.20
C THR A 38 -2.66 10.44 1.48
N ILE A 39 -2.11 11.51 2.02
CA ILE A 39 -2.59 12.19 3.21
C ILE A 39 -2.95 13.63 2.88
N GLY A 40 -4.01 14.15 3.50
CA GLY A 40 -4.43 15.52 3.31
C GLY A 40 -5.24 16.06 4.48
N TRP A 41 -5.56 17.35 4.38
CA TRP A 41 -6.41 18.07 5.32
C TRP A 41 -7.80 18.26 4.74
N GLY A 42 -8.82 17.99 5.54
CA GLY A 42 -10.21 18.26 5.24
C GLY A 42 -10.83 19.18 6.28
N THR A 43 -11.95 19.81 5.92
CA THR A 43 -12.77 20.59 6.85
C THR A 43 -14.16 19.96 6.91
N GLU A 44 -14.68 19.75 8.11
CA GLU A 44 -16.04 19.27 8.28
C GLU A 44 -17.05 20.35 7.88
N LYS A 45 -18.02 19.97 7.03
CA LYS A 45 -19.17 20.82 6.72
C LYS A 45 -20.08 20.88 7.94
N GLY A 46 -20.07 22.01 8.64
CA GLY A 46 -21.01 22.30 9.72
C GLY A 46 -20.38 23.01 10.92
N ASN A 47 -19.19 22.57 11.34
CA ASN A 47 -18.48 23.11 12.51
C ASN A 47 -17.13 23.76 12.15
N LEU A 48 -16.72 23.74 10.87
CA LEU A 48 -15.43 24.23 10.38
C LEU A 48 -14.21 23.55 11.05
N SER A 49 -14.40 22.40 11.71
CA SER A 49 -13.30 21.66 12.31
C SER A 49 -12.41 21.08 11.20
N THR A 50 -11.10 21.15 11.40
CA THR A 50 -10.12 20.55 10.50
C THR A 50 -9.83 19.12 10.93
N TYR A 51 -9.92 18.19 9.98
CA TYR A 51 -9.55 16.80 10.20
C TYR A 51 -8.45 16.40 9.21
N LEU A 52 -7.69 15.40 9.60
CA LEU A 52 -6.77 14.75 8.70
C LEU A 52 -7.49 13.59 8.01
N TYR A 53 -7.18 13.31 6.76
CA TYR A 53 -7.62 12.07 6.12
C TYR A 53 -6.47 11.34 5.45
N ILE A 54 -6.63 10.02 5.36
CA ILE A 54 -5.80 9.14 4.56
C ILE A 54 -6.66 8.62 3.42
N ASP A 55 -6.18 8.84 2.20
CA ASP A 55 -6.71 8.27 0.99
C ASP A 55 -5.84 7.09 0.55
N VAL A 56 -6.46 5.94 0.38
CA VAL A 56 -5.80 4.73 -0.12
C VAL A 56 -6.46 4.35 -1.44
N VAL A 57 -5.69 4.29 -2.51
CA VAL A 57 -6.16 3.91 -3.84
C VAL A 57 -5.48 2.61 -4.24
N ASN A 58 -6.25 1.61 -4.62
CA ASN A 58 -5.66 0.40 -5.17
C ASN A 58 -5.37 0.59 -6.66
N LYS A 59 -4.10 0.88 -7.00
CA LYS A 59 -3.62 0.93 -8.39
C LYS A 59 -3.26 -0.46 -8.93
N GLY A 60 -3.30 -1.48 -8.09
CA GLY A 60 -3.02 -2.86 -8.44
C GLY A 60 -4.15 -3.58 -9.14
N VAL A 61 -3.80 -4.71 -9.75
CA VAL A 61 -4.75 -5.58 -10.45
C VAL A 61 -5.57 -6.40 -9.46
N ASP A 62 -4.93 -6.86 -8.38
CA ASP A 62 -5.55 -7.67 -7.35
C ASP A 62 -6.31 -6.82 -6.34
N THR A 63 -7.42 -7.35 -5.82
CA THR A 63 -8.08 -6.77 -4.64
C THR A 63 -7.12 -6.79 -3.44
N ARG A 64 -7.07 -5.68 -2.71
CA ARG A 64 -6.21 -5.51 -1.53
C ARG A 64 -7.08 -5.24 -0.32
N VAL A 65 -6.87 -6.02 0.74
CA VAL A 65 -7.53 -5.83 2.03
C VAL A 65 -6.54 -5.16 2.96
N ILE A 66 -6.90 -3.97 3.43
CA ILE A 66 -6.13 -3.23 4.42
C ILE A 66 -6.31 -3.88 5.79
N ASP A 67 -5.20 -4.04 6.51
CA ASP A 67 -5.18 -4.58 7.87
C ASP A 67 -5.14 -3.42 8.89
N TYR A 68 -4.09 -2.61 8.84
CA TYR A 68 -3.89 -1.50 9.78
C TYR A 68 -3.12 -0.31 9.21
N VAL A 69 -3.17 0.81 9.94
CA VAL A 69 -2.38 2.01 9.66
C VAL A 69 -1.51 2.35 10.86
N SER A 70 -0.24 2.67 10.58
CA SER A 70 0.79 3.03 11.56
C SER A 70 1.41 4.39 11.26
N ILE A 71 1.93 5.06 12.28
CA ILE A 71 2.80 6.24 12.13
C ILE A 71 4.23 5.80 11.97
N VAL A 72 4.95 6.48 11.08
CA VAL A 72 6.39 6.32 10.89
C VAL A 72 7.08 7.65 11.19
N TYR A 73 7.96 7.68 12.18
CA TYR A 73 8.76 8.85 12.56
C TYR A 73 9.96 9.06 11.64
N LEU A 74 9.95 10.14 10.86
CA LEU A 74 11.01 10.50 9.91
C LEU A 74 12.17 11.28 10.53
N ASP A 75 11.96 11.88 11.71
CA ASP A 75 12.97 12.66 12.43
C ASP A 75 13.98 11.79 13.20
N GLN A 76 13.67 10.50 13.38
CA GLN A 76 14.59 9.52 13.94
C GLN A 76 15.49 8.92 12.85
N LYS A 77 16.79 8.73 13.17
CA LYS A 77 17.73 8.04 12.28
C LYS A 77 17.12 6.70 11.84
N PRO A 78 17.14 6.37 10.53
CA PRO A 78 16.68 5.07 10.07
C PRO A 78 17.48 3.97 10.78
N LEU A 79 16.80 2.90 11.19
CA LEU A 79 17.42 1.65 11.65
C LEU A 79 18.40 1.15 10.59
N LYS A 80 19.37 0.32 10.97
CA LYS A 80 20.43 -0.22 10.10
C LYS A 80 19.94 -0.87 8.79
N ASN A 81 18.65 -1.20 8.68
CA ASN A 81 18.00 -1.78 7.49
C ASN A 81 17.18 -0.76 6.68
N GLY A 82 17.33 0.55 6.92
CA GLY A 82 16.55 1.60 6.23
C GLY A 82 15.12 1.78 6.73
N ARG A 83 14.68 1.06 7.78
CA ARG A 83 13.36 1.21 8.41
C ARG A 83 13.40 2.32 9.46
N HIS A 84 12.44 3.23 9.48
CA HIS A 84 12.30 4.22 10.57
C HIS A 84 11.69 3.57 11.82
N SER A 85 12.10 4.05 13.01
CA SER A 85 12.29 3.17 14.19
C SER A 85 11.06 2.84 15.04
N THR A 86 9.86 3.33 14.73
CA THR A 86 8.70 3.05 15.59
C THR A 86 7.43 3.10 14.76
N ASP A 87 6.80 1.94 14.56
CA ASP A 87 5.45 1.81 14.05
C ASP A 87 4.52 1.92 15.27
N GLU A 88 4.10 3.14 15.62
CA GLU A 88 3.05 3.29 16.62
C GLU A 88 1.70 3.19 15.94
N TYR A 89 0.94 2.18 16.38
CA TYR A 89 -0.36 1.85 15.85
C TYR A 89 -1.36 2.95 16.23
N ILE A 90 -2.09 3.48 15.23
CA ILE A 90 -3.07 4.54 15.45
C ILE A 90 -4.48 3.97 15.46
N VAL A 91 -4.80 3.19 14.42
CA VAL A 91 -6.17 2.83 14.07
C VAL A 91 -6.14 1.53 13.28
N ASN A 92 -7.02 0.60 13.65
CA ASN A 92 -7.38 -0.50 12.78
C ASN A 92 -8.22 0.12 11.68
N LEU A 93 -7.86 -0.12 10.42
CA LEU A 93 -8.76 0.07 9.31
C LEU A 93 -9.39 -1.29 9.03
N PRO A 94 -10.45 -1.68 9.76
CA PRO A 94 -10.94 -3.05 9.68
C PRO A 94 -11.42 -3.36 8.26
N GLY A 95 -10.66 -4.22 7.58
CA GLY A 95 -11.11 -4.99 6.42
C GLY A 95 -11.48 -4.18 5.20
N LEU A 96 -10.92 -2.99 5.01
CA LEU A 96 -11.21 -2.20 3.81
C LEU A 96 -10.65 -2.94 2.58
N SER A 97 -11.55 -3.57 1.83
CA SER A 97 -11.25 -4.33 0.63
C SER A 97 -11.41 -3.43 -0.58
N LEU A 98 -10.30 -3.09 -1.23
CA LEU A 98 -10.25 -2.22 -2.39
C LEU A 98 -9.98 -3.04 -3.65
N LYS A 99 -10.89 -3.04 -4.60
CA LYS A 99 -10.65 -3.52 -5.97
C LYS A 99 -9.84 -2.49 -6.76
N ARG A 100 -9.33 -2.89 -7.93
CA ARG A 100 -8.58 -2.00 -8.82
C ARG A 100 -9.36 -0.71 -9.10
N GLY A 101 -8.71 0.43 -8.84
CA GLY A 101 -9.27 1.77 -9.05
C GLY A 101 -10.17 2.26 -7.92
N GLU A 102 -10.51 1.41 -6.94
CA GLU A 102 -11.28 1.84 -5.78
C GLU A 102 -10.42 2.65 -4.82
N LYS A 103 -11.10 3.58 -4.15
CA LYS A 103 -10.52 4.51 -3.20
C LYS A 103 -11.19 4.35 -1.84
N GLY A 104 -10.39 4.09 -0.84
CA GLY A 104 -10.72 4.21 0.57
C GLY A 104 -10.34 5.58 1.10
N ARG A 105 -11.21 6.19 1.91
CA ARG A 105 -10.84 7.35 2.71
C ARG A 105 -11.15 7.08 4.16
N GLU A 106 -10.14 7.21 5.00
CA GLU A 106 -10.33 7.25 6.45
C GLU A 106 -10.10 8.65 6.98
N LYS A 107 -11.00 9.10 7.85
CA LYS A 107 -10.82 10.35 8.59
C LYS A 107 -10.10 10.06 9.90
N ILE A 108 -8.98 10.73 10.12
CA ILE A 108 -8.24 10.72 11.37
C ILE A 108 -8.58 12.00 12.12
N ARG A 109 -9.35 11.84 13.20
CA ARG A 109 -9.70 12.91 14.12
C ARG A 109 -8.55 13.20 15.09
N TYR A 110 -7.43 13.69 14.55
CA TYR A 110 -6.22 13.96 15.33
C TYR A 110 -6.46 14.97 16.47
N GLN A 111 -7.44 15.87 16.34
CA GLN A 111 -7.79 16.86 17.36
C GLN A 111 -8.40 16.22 18.62
N GLU A 112 -9.04 15.06 18.49
CA GLU A 112 -9.60 14.31 19.62
C GLU A 112 -8.52 13.48 20.34
N ASN A 113 -7.31 13.39 19.77
CA ASN A 113 -6.20 12.62 20.32
C ASN A 113 -4.99 13.54 20.56
N THR A 114 -4.81 13.92 21.83
CA THR A 114 -3.73 14.83 22.28
C THR A 114 -2.34 14.35 21.85
N TYR A 115 -2.14 13.03 21.77
CA TYR A 115 -0.89 12.44 21.31
C TYR A 115 -0.65 12.71 19.82
N LEU A 116 -1.64 12.43 18.97
CA LEU A 116 -1.53 12.71 17.53
C LEU A 116 -1.31 14.21 17.28
N MET A 117 -2.00 15.07 18.02
CA MET A 117 -1.84 16.51 17.89
C MET A 117 -0.41 16.97 18.21
N ASP A 118 0.19 16.47 19.28
CA ASP A 118 1.59 16.74 19.64
C ASP A 118 2.56 16.23 18.55
N LEU A 119 2.36 15.01 18.06
CA LEU A 119 3.17 14.44 16.98
C LEU A 119 3.11 15.28 15.71
N PHE A 120 1.92 15.75 15.32
CA PHE A 120 1.76 16.60 14.12
C PHE A 120 2.46 17.95 14.24
N LEU A 121 2.47 18.54 15.44
CA LEU A 121 3.07 19.84 15.67
C LEU A 121 4.60 19.76 15.81
N ASN A 122 5.11 18.68 16.41
CA ASN A 122 6.49 18.61 16.88
C ASN A 122 7.36 17.59 16.12
N ARG A 123 6.78 16.71 15.29
CA ARG A 123 7.51 15.62 14.61
C ARG A 123 7.30 15.62 13.11
N LYS A 124 8.28 15.06 12.38
CA LYS A 124 8.11 14.71 10.97
C LYS A 124 7.57 13.28 10.91
N ILE A 125 6.33 13.11 10.47
CA ILE A 125 5.66 11.81 10.43
C ILE A 125 5.21 11.43 9.01
N LEU A 126 5.10 10.13 8.75
CA LEU A 126 4.38 9.52 7.62
C LEU A 126 3.35 8.52 8.14
N PHE A 127 2.37 8.20 7.29
CA PHE A 127 1.43 7.13 7.57
C PHE A 127 1.77 5.93 6.70
N ARG A 128 1.84 4.76 7.31
CA ARG A 128 2.07 3.49 6.63
C ARG A 128 0.81 2.66 6.70
N VAL A 129 0.31 2.27 5.53
CA VAL A 129 -0.78 1.31 5.39
C VAL A 129 -0.17 -0.07 5.19
N THR A 130 -0.61 -1.03 5.98
CA THR A 130 -0.21 -2.43 5.85
C THR A 130 -1.39 -3.25 5.34
N ASP A 131 -1.18 -4.04 4.29
CA ASP A 131 -2.19 -4.99 3.81
C ASP A 131 -2.14 -6.31 4.60
N THR A 132 -3.20 -7.11 4.49
CA THR A 132 -3.30 -8.45 5.11
C THR A 132 -2.22 -9.44 4.64
N LEU A 133 -1.44 -9.12 3.60
CA LEU A 133 -0.28 -9.90 3.16
C LEU A 133 1.03 -9.39 3.76
N GLY A 134 0.99 -8.42 4.68
CA GLY A 134 2.15 -7.83 5.33
C GLY A 134 2.96 -6.89 4.44
N LYS A 135 2.40 -6.39 3.33
CA LYS A 135 3.05 -5.38 2.50
C LYS A 135 2.75 -3.99 3.04
N ASN A 136 3.80 -3.17 3.09
CA ASN A 136 3.76 -1.81 3.62
C ASN A 136 3.75 -0.78 2.49
N TYR A 137 2.89 0.23 2.62
CA TYR A 137 2.73 1.32 1.68
C TYR A 137 2.77 2.65 2.44
N ASP A 138 3.84 3.42 2.21
CA ASP A 138 4.05 4.69 2.90
C ASP A 138 3.31 5.82 2.17
N SER A 139 2.70 6.71 2.95
CA SER A 139 2.00 7.88 2.43
C SER A 139 2.97 8.83 1.77
N THR A 140 2.47 9.57 0.78
CA THR A 140 3.17 10.79 0.35
C THR A 140 3.34 11.73 1.55
N LYS A 141 4.48 12.43 1.61
CA LYS A 141 4.74 13.37 2.70
C LYS A 141 3.79 14.57 2.56
N LEU A 142 3.11 14.95 3.64
CA LEU A 142 2.47 16.27 3.72
C LEU A 142 3.54 17.33 3.45
N LYS A 143 3.35 18.11 2.38
CA LYS A 143 4.22 19.26 2.07
C LYS A 143 3.95 20.39 3.04
#